data_AF-A0A2T2PST6-F1
#
_entry.id   AF-A0A2T2PST6-F1
#
_cell.length_a   1.000
_cell.length_b   1.000
_cell.length_c   1.000
_cell.angle_alpha   90.00
_cell.angle_beta   90.00
_cell.angle_gamma   90.00
#
_symmetry.space_group_name_H-M   'P 1'
#
loop_
_entity.id
_entity.type
_entity.pdbx_description
1 polymer ?
#
loop_
_entity_poly.entity_id
_entity_poly.type
_entity_poly.pdbx_seq_one_letter_code
_entity_poly.pdbx_strand_id
1 'polypeptide(L)'
;MTLIAGAVAIITLYLLLQMFRSANPAALARAVKFGGGVVALAVAAFTGLKGELVVAIPLGIFGAGLLGWTPLANAGFGNVGGLFGGGAAPASGQSSRVRSQFLDMRLDHGSGQLGGQIVAGPYAGRDLGEFDLASLLAMVPTFDAESVALLESYLDRRFPAWRQNAQGDAAGGQRRPAASGKMTTEEAYQILGLQPGAGRDDISRAHKTLMKKLHPDQGGSNYLAARVNEAKDTLLRTHNG
;
A
#
# COMPACT_ATOMS: atom_id res chain seq x y z
N MET A 1 -3.50 -7.87 -65.08
CA MET A 1 -3.85 -6.88 -64.03
C MET A 1 -4.39 -7.52 -62.76
N THR A 2 -5.29 -8.52 -62.84
CA THR A 2 -5.88 -9.18 -61.67
C THR A 2 -4.91 -10.03 -60.83
N LEU A 3 -3.93 -10.71 -61.46
CA LEU A 3 -2.90 -11.47 -60.75
C LEU A 3 -1.93 -10.59 -59.95
N ILE A 4 -1.60 -9.41 -60.47
CA ILE A 4 -0.74 -8.43 -59.79
C ILE A 4 -1.50 -7.84 -58.59
N ALA A 5 -2.78 -7.51 -58.77
CA ALA A 5 -3.64 -7.06 -57.67
C ALA A 5 -3.79 -8.12 -56.56
N GLY A 6 -3.93 -9.41 -56.94
CA GLY A 6 -3.98 -10.52 -55.99
C GLY A 6 -2.67 -10.71 -55.23
N ALA A 7 -1.52 -10.66 -55.91
CA ALA A 7 -0.21 -10.77 -55.28
C ALA A 7 0.06 -9.62 -54.30
N VAL A 8 -0.28 -8.37 -54.69
CA VAL A 8 -0.17 -7.21 -53.82
C VAL A 8 -1.08 -7.35 -52.60
N ALA A 9 -2.32 -7.82 -52.77
CA ALA A 9 -3.24 -8.04 -51.65
C ALA A 9 -2.72 -9.07 -50.64
N ILE A 10 -2.15 -10.18 -51.14
CA ILE A 10 -1.59 -11.24 -50.28
C ILE A 10 -0.34 -10.76 -49.56
N ILE A 11 0.55 -10.03 -50.24
CA ILE A 11 1.75 -9.45 -49.61
C ILE A 11 1.36 -8.43 -48.55
N THR A 12 0.37 -7.58 -48.84
CA THR A 12 -0.14 -6.59 -47.87
C THR A 12 -0.77 -7.27 -46.66
N LEU A 13 -1.56 -8.33 -46.86
CA LEU A 13 -2.16 -9.11 -45.79
C LEU A 13 -1.10 -9.85 -44.96
N TYR A 14 -0.08 -10.41 -45.62
CA TYR A 14 1.03 -11.09 -44.95
C TYR A 14 1.84 -10.12 -44.08
N LEU A 15 2.16 -8.93 -44.60
CA LEU A 15 2.85 -7.87 -43.86
C LEU A 15 2.01 -7.38 -42.66
N LEU A 16 0.69 -7.23 -42.84
CA LEU A 16 -0.24 -6.89 -41.74
C LEU A 16 -0.25 -7.96 -40.64
N LEU A 17 -0.32 -9.24 -41.02
CA LEU A 17 -0.29 -10.36 -40.07
C LEU A 17 1.07 -10.48 -39.35
N GLN A 18 2.17 -10.21 -40.05
CA GLN A 18 3.51 -10.21 -39.47
C GLN A 18 3.69 -9.05 -38.48
N MET A 19 3.10 -7.88 -38.78
CA MET A 19 3.04 -6.75 -37.86
C MET A 19 2.23 -7.11 -36.60
N PHE A 20 1.11 -7.84 -36.75
CA PHE A 20 0.30 -8.33 -35.63
C PHE A 20 1.04 -9.32 -34.71
N ARG A 21 1.95 -10.14 -35.26
CA ARG A 21 2.69 -11.16 -34.50
C ARG A 21 3.94 -10.61 -33.79
N SER A 22 4.47 -9.49 -34.25
CA SER A 22 5.71 -8.87 -33.73
C SER A 22 5.48 -7.54 -32.98
N ALA A 23 4.31 -6.92 -33.12
CA ALA A 23 3.99 -5.69 -32.43
C ALA A 23 3.48 -5.96 -31.01
N ASN A 24 4.06 -5.25 -30.06
CA ASN A 24 3.57 -5.09 -28.70
C ASN A 24 2.04 -4.85 -28.75
N PRO A 25 1.19 -5.67 -28.11
CA PRO A 25 -0.28 -5.57 -28.22
C PRO A 25 -0.78 -4.16 -27.84
N ALA A 26 -0.03 -3.44 -27.01
CA ALA A 26 -0.28 -2.04 -26.70
C ALA A 26 -0.11 -1.07 -27.89
N ALA A 27 0.87 -1.30 -28.78
CA ALA A 27 1.10 -0.47 -29.96
C ALA A 27 0.01 -0.67 -31.02
N LEU A 28 -0.42 -1.92 -31.21
CA LEU A 28 -1.52 -2.24 -32.10
C LEU A 28 -2.84 -1.62 -31.61
N ALA A 29 -3.14 -1.73 -30.32
CA ALA A 29 -4.32 -1.09 -29.73
C ALA A 29 -4.29 0.43 -29.90
N ARG A 30 -3.11 1.06 -29.78
CA ARG A 30 -2.95 2.50 -30.04
C ARG A 30 -3.18 2.86 -31.50
N ALA A 31 -2.63 2.08 -32.44
CA ALA A 31 -2.83 2.29 -33.87
C ALA A 31 -4.30 2.14 -34.29
N VAL A 32 -5.00 1.14 -33.74
CA VAL A 32 -6.44 0.92 -33.98
C VAL A 32 -7.28 2.06 -33.39
N LYS A 33 -6.98 2.52 -32.17
CA LYS A 33 -7.66 3.68 -31.57
C LYS A 33 -7.43 4.95 -32.37
N PHE A 34 -6.19 5.20 -32.79
CA PHE A 34 -5.85 6.36 -33.60
C PHE A 34 -6.54 6.34 -34.97
N GLY A 35 -6.44 5.22 -35.69
CA GLY A 35 -7.11 5.05 -36.99
C GLY A 35 -8.63 5.16 -36.88
N GLY A 36 -9.23 4.50 -35.89
CA GLY A 36 -10.68 4.55 -35.64
C GLY A 36 -11.17 5.96 -35.28
N GLY A 37 -10.40 6.69 -34.46
CA GLY A 37 -10.72 8.07 -34.08
C GLY A 37 -10.68 9.04 -35.26
N VAL A 38 -9.66 8.95 -36.12
CA VAL A 38 -9.55 9.77 -37.34
C VAL A 38 -10.69 9.49 -38.31
N VAL A 39 -11.04 8.21 -38.51
CA VAL A 39 -12.16 7.82 -39.38
C VAL A 39 -13.49 8.34 -38.82
N ALA A 40 -13.73 8.17 -37.52
CA ALA A 40 -14.95 8.67 -36.89
C ALA A 40 -15.10 10.19 -37.00
N LEU A 41 -14.01 10.95 -36.84
CA LEU A 41 -14.02 12.41 -37.04
C LEU A 41 -14.27 12.80 -38.50
N ALA A 42 -13.67 12.10 -39.47
CA ALA A 42 -13.92 12.35 -40.88
C ALA A 42 -15.39 12.12 -41.25
N VAL A 43 -15.98 11.03 -40.74
CA VAL A 43 -17.41 10.73 -40.93
C VAL A 43 -18.28 11.79 -40.24
N ALA A 44 -17.93 12.21 -39.02
CA ALA A 44 -18.66 13.24 -38.29
C ALA A 44 -18.62 14.60 -39.00
N ALA A 45 -17.47 15.00 -39.54
CA ALA A 45 -17.33 16.22 -40.33
C ALA A 45 -18.18 16.14 -41.61
N PHE A 46 -18.16 14.99 -42.29
CA PHE A 46 -18.94 14.78 -43.50
C PHE A 46 -20.45 14.79 -43.26
N THR A 47 -20.94 14.15 -42.19
CA THR A 47 -22.37 14.18 -41.84
C THR A 47 -22.81 15.54 -41.29
N GLY A 48 -21.94 16.24 -40.57
CA GLY A 48 -22.17 17.60 -40.11
C GLY A 48 -22.34 18.59 -41.27
N LEU A 49 -21.52 18.47 -42.32
CA LEU A 49 -21.65 19.27 -43.55
C LEU A 49 -22.96 19.01 -44.30
N LYS A 50 -23.56 17.83 -44.14
CA LYS A 50 -24.89 17.49 -44.70
C LYS A 50 -26.07 18.02 -43.87
N GLY A 51 -25.80 18.69 -42.75
CA GLY A 51 -26.82 19.26 -41.85
C GLY A 51 -27.34 18.30 -40.78
N GLU A 52 -26.81 17.08 -40.70
CA GLU A 52 -27.30 16.04 -39.79
C GLU A 52 -26.55 16.09 -38.45
N LEU A 53 -26.67 17.23 -37.76
CA LEU A 53 -25.94 17.52 -36.52
C LEU A 53 -26.24 16.52 -35.39
N VAL A 54 -27.42 15.91 -35.39
CA VAL A 54 -27.83 14.88 -34.42
C VAL A 54 -26.92 13.66 -34.46
N VAL A 55 -26.41 13.28 -35.62
CA VAL A 55 -25.49 12.15 -35.80
C VAL A 55 -24.03 12.61 -35.74
N ALA A 56 -23.74 13.79 -36.30
CA ALA A 56 -22.39 14.34 -36.35
C ALA A 56 -21.80 14.62 -34.96
N ILE A 57 -22.59 15.17 -34.03
CA ILE A 57 -22.13 15.53 -32.69
C ILE A 57 -21.67 14.30 -31.87
N PRO A 58 -22.49 13.25 -31.67
CA PRO A 58 -22.07 12.08 -30.90
C PRO A 58 -20.91 11.34 -31.57
N LEU A 59 -20.89 11.26 -32.90
CA LEU A 59 -19.81 10.63 -33.64
C LEU A 59 -18.49 11.42 -33.54
N GLY A 60 -18.59 12.74 -33.55
CA GLY A 60 -17.46 13.64 -33.35
C GLY A 60 -16.88 13.53 -31.93
N ILE A 61 -17.74 13.51 -30.91
CA ILE A 61 -17.32 13.29 -29.51
C ILE A 61 -16.65 11.92 -29.36
N PHE A 62 -17.20 10.89 -29.97
CA PHE A 62 -16.63 9.54 -29.95
C PHE A 62 -15.25 9.49 -30.63
N GLY A 63 -15.14 10.06 -31.84
CA GLY A 63 -13.88 10.13 -32.59
C GLY A 63 -12.79 10.93 -31.86
N ALA A 64 -13.16 12.09 -31.30
CA ALA A 64 -12.25 12.92 -30.52
C ALA A 64 -11.82 12.22 -29.21
N GLY A 65 -12.75 11.52 -28.55
CA GLY A 65 -12.49 10.69 -27.38
C GLY A 65 -11.51 9.54 -27.64
N LEU A 66 -11.60 8.87 -28.79
CA LEU A 66 -10.65 7.83 -29.18
C LEU A 66 -9.22 8.37 -29.40
N LEU A 67 -9.09 9.65 -29.76
CA LEU A 67 -7.82 10.34 -29.92
C LEU A 67 -7.32 11.01 -28.63
N GLY A 68 -8.08 10.93 -27.54
CA GLY A 68 -7.74 11.56 -26.26
C GLY A 68 -7.99 13.07 -26.22
N TRP A 69 -8.69 13.62 -27.21
CA TRP A 69 -9.06 15.03 -27.27
C TRP A 69 -10.55 15.17 -26.94
N THR A 70 -10.90 15.47 -25.68
CA THR A 70 -12.29 15.73 -25.29
C THR A 70 -12.49 17.23 -25.04
N PRO A 71 -13.09 17.98 -25.99
CA PRO A 71 -13.34 19.41 -25.83
C PRO A 71 -14.34 19.74 -24.70
N LEU A 72 -15.04 18.73 -24.17
CA LEU A 72 -15.98 18.86 -23.04
C LEU A 72 -15.35 18.57 -21.66
N ALA A 73 -14.06 18.21 -21.59
CA ALA A 73 -13.39 17.98 -20.31
C ALA A 73 -13.23 19.28 -19.48
N ASN A 74 -13.16 20.44 -20.16
CA ASN A 74 -13.11 21.77 -19.51
C ASN A 74 -14.49 22.38 -19.23
N ALA A 75 -15.59 21.73 -19.61
CA ALA A 75 -16.95 22.28 -19.52
C ALA A 75 -17.78 21.72 -18.35
N GLY A 76 -17.13 21.10 -17.35
CA GLY A 76 -17.80 20.66 -16.11
C GLY A 76 -18.51 19.30 -16.19
N PHE A 77 -18.53 18.62 -17.33
CA PHE A 77 -18.97 17.23 -17.43
C PHE A 77 -17.79 16.30 -17.17
N GLY A 78 -17.68 15.84 -15.93
CA GLY A 78 -16.66 14.88 -15.51
C GLY A 78 -16.58 13.69 -16.45
N ASN A 79 -15.45 13.58 -17.15
CA ASN A 79 -14.80 12.34 -17.56
C ASN A 79 -15.67 11.23 -18.20
N VAL A 80 -16.53 11.56 -19.17
CA VAL A 80 -17.22 10.55 -20.01
C VAL A 80 -16.24 9.78 -20.92
N GLY A 81 -15.01 10.28 -21.11
CA GLY A 81 -13.92 9.58 -21.81
C GLY A 81 -13.42 8.29 -21.11
N GLY A 82 -13.74 8.09 -19.83
CA GLY A 82 -13.39 6.87 -19.10
C GLY A 82 -14.25 5.65 -19.42
N LEU A 83 -15.37 5.82 -20.14
CA LEU A 83 -16.36 4.76 -20.37
C LEU A 83 -16.12 3.92 -21.64
N PHE A 84 -15.40 4.45 -22.65
CA PHE A 84 -15.26 3.76 -23.95
C PHE A 84 -13.83 3.75 -24.54
N GLY A 85 -12.84 4.33 -23.87
CA GLY A 85 -11.47 4.42 -24.38
C GLY A 85 -10.45 4.12 -23.30
N GLY A 86 -10.10 2.84 -23.14
CA GLY A 86 -9.13 2.39 -22.14
C GLY A 86 -7.86 3.24 -22.13
N GLY A 87 -7.52 3.78 -20.97
CA GLY A 87 -6.38 4.68 -20.82
C GLY A 87 -6.44 5.69 -19.68
N ALA A 88 -7.47 5.70 -18.81
CA ALA A 88 -7.10 5.82 -17.42
C ALA A 88 -6.34 4.53 -17.14
N ALA A 89 -5.01 4.61 -16.96
CA ALA A 89 -4.34 3.57 -16.23
C ALA A 89 -5.23 3.28 -15.00
N PRO A 90 -5.43 2.01 -14.58
CA PRO A 90 -5.75 1.83 -13.18
C PRO A 90 -4.76 2.73 -12.43
N ALA A 91 -5.19 3.42 -11.38
CA ALA A 91 -4.23 3.96 -10.45
C ALA A 91 -3.49 2.77 -9.81
N SER A 92 -2.65 2.05 -10.56
CA SER A 92 -1.82 0.91 -10.19
C SER A 92 -0.56 1.37 -9.48
N GLY A 93 -0.72 2.46 -8.74
CA GLY A 93 0.23 3.07 -7.84
C GLY A 93 -0.54 3.96 -6.86
N GLN A 94 -1.78 3.58 -6.51
CA GLN A 94 -2.49 4.22 -5.42
C GLN A 94 -1.68 3.93 -4.16
N SER A 95 -0.76 4.83 -3.81
CA SER A 95 -0.07 4.75 -2.55
C SER A 95 -1.04 5.24 -1.48
N SER A 96 -1.49 4.38 -0.58
CA SER A 96 -2.25 4.81 0.58
C SER A 96 -1.28 5.42 1.58
N ARG A 97 -1.45 6.71 1.89
CA ARG A 97 -0.72 7.39 2.97
C ARG A 97 -1.61 7.48 4.19
N VAL A 98 -1.14 6.95 5.31
CA VAL A 98 -1.83 7.03 6.59
C VAL A 98 -0.90 7.72 7.57
N ARG A 99 -1.34 8.86 8.11
CA ARG A 99 -0.55 9.69 9.02
C ARG A 99 -1.25 9.74 10.37
N SER A 100 -0.57 9.24 11.39
CA SER A 100 -0.95 9.39 12.79
C SER A 100 -0.15 10.53 13.45
N GLN A 101 -0.33 10.70 14.76
CA GLN A 101 0.42 11.70 15.52
C GLN A 101 1.92 11.44 15.56
N PHE A 102 2.36 10.17 15.57
CA PHE A 102 3.77 9.81 15.67
C PHE A 102 4.36 9.20 14.40
N LEU A 103 3.54 8.68 13.48
CA LEU A 103 4.01 7.95 12.28
C LEU A 103 3.34 8.44 10.98
N ASP A 104 4.12 8.56 9.90
CA ASP A 104 3.62 8.74 8.53
C ASP A 104 3.98 7.48 7.74
N MET A 105 2.96 6.71 7.39
CA MET A 105 3.07 5.42 6.72
C MET A 105 2.63 5.55 5.26
N ARG A 106 3.39 4.92 4.35
CA ARG A 106 3.07 4.85 2.92
C ARG A 106 3.05 3.40 2.49
N LEU A 107 1.89 2.95 2.04
CA LEU A 107 1.68 1.64 1.45
C LEU A 107 1.55 1.80 -0.06
N ASP A 108 2.51 1.30 -0.81
CA ASP A 108 2.37 1.14 -2.26
C ASP A 108 1.65 -0.19 -2.54
N HIS A 109 0.42 -0.11 -3.06
CA HIS A 109 -0.38 -1.30 -3.41
C HIS A 109 0.15 -2.05 -4.64
N GLY A 110 0.99 -1.41 -5.47
CA GLY A 110 1.59 -2.03 -6.64
C GLY A 110 2.81 -2.89 -6.32
N SER A 111 3.68 -2.41 -5.44
CA SER A 111 4.89 -3.13 -5.00
C SER A 111 4.71 -3.91 -3.70
N GLY A 112 3.65 -3.60 -2.92
CA GLY A 112 3.48 -4.11 -1.58
C GLY A 112 4.53 -3.58 -0.59
N GLN A 113 5.32 -2.55 -0.94
CA GLN A 113 6.25 -1.94 0.00
C GLN A 113 5.50 -1.02 0.97
N LEU A 114 5.73 -1.25 2.26
CA LEU A 114 5.26 -0.41 3.35
C LEU A 114 6.47 0.37 3.89
N GLY A 115 6.53 1.66 3.58
CA GLY A 115 7.51 2.58 4.18
C GLY A 115 6.87 3.36 5.32
N GLY A 116 7.68 3.82 6.27
CA GLY A 116 7.19 4.62 7.39
C GLY A 116 8.24 5.56 7.95
N GLN A 117 7.83 6.76 8.33
CA GLN A 117 8.70 7.78 8.93
C GLN A 117 8.13 8.22 10.28
N ILE A 118 8.99 8.45 11.27
CA ILE A 118 8.60 9.01 12.56
C ILE A 118 8.38 10.51 12.38
N VAL A 119 7.19 11.02 12.71
CA VAL A 119 6.84 12.44 12.50
C VAL A 119 6.91 13.26 13.79
N ALA A 120 6.87 12.62 14.95
CA ALA A 120 6.91 13.28 16.25
C ALA A 120 7.76 12.48 17.27
N GLY A 121 8.34 13.19 18.24
CA GLY A 121 9.19 12.62 19.29
C GLY A 121 10.70 12.81 19.02
N PRO A 122 11.56 12.18 19.83
CA PRO A 122 13.01 12.36 19.78
C PRO A 122 13.66 11.87 18.47
N TYR A 123 12.93 11.05 17.70
CA TYR A 123 13.40 10.45 16.45
C TYR A 123 12.66 11.00 15.23
N ALA A 124 11.99 12.16 15.34
CA ALA A 124 11.26 12.79 14.25
C ALA A 124 12.14 13.00 13.00
N GLY A 125 11.60 12.68 11.83
CA GLY A 125 12.28 12.75 10.54
C GLY A 125 13.06 11.49 10.15
N ARG A 126 13.23 10.51 11.05
CA ARG A 126 13.94 9.26 10.74
C ARG A 126 13.00 8.21 10.14
N ASP A 127 13.54 7.40 9.24
CA ASP A 127 12.81 6.28 8.64
C ASP A 127 12.72 5.12 9.65
N LEU A 128 11.57 4.45 9.73
CA LEU A 128 11.42 3.23 10.53
C LEU A 128 12.42 2.15 10.08
N GLY A 129 12.83 2.18 8.80
CA GLY A 129 13.86 1.38 8.16
C GLY A 129 15.22 1.37 8.87
N GLU A 130 15.57 2.45 9.56
CA GLU A 130 16.87 2.61 10.22
C GLU A 130 16.96 1.89 11.56
N PHE A 131 15.81 1.60 12.18
CA PHE A 131 15.75 1.01 13.51
C PHE A 131 15.69 -0.52 13.44
N ASP A 132 16.27 -1.14 14.47
CA ASP A 132 16.14 -2.57 14.72
C ASP A 132 14.85 -2.89 15.48
N LEU A 133 14.51 -4.19 15.55
CA LEU A 133 13.28 -4.64 16.20
C LEU A 133 13.21 -4.18 17.67
N ALA A 134 14.31 -4.27 18.41
CA ALA A 134 14.37 -3.89 19.83
C ALA A 134 14.10 -2.38 20.02
N SER A 135 14.75 -1.51 19.23
CA SER A 135 14.52 -0.06 19.34
C SER A 135 13.10 0.32 18.97
N LEU A 136 12.50 -0.30 17.94
CA LEU A 136 11.12 -0.03 17.56
C LEU A 136 10.13 -0.42 18.67
N LEU A 137 10.37 -1.53 19.35
CA LEU A 137 9.53 -1.98 20.47
C LEU A 137 9.66 -1.10 21.71
N ALA A 138 10.85 -0.55 21.97
CA ALA A 138 11.07 0.41 23.07
C ALA A 138 10.31 1.73 22.88
N MET A 139 9.92 2.07 21.64
CA MET A 139 9.15 3.28 21.33
C MET A 139 7.63 3.08 21.48
N VAL A 140 7.14 1.83 21.49
CA VAL A 140 5.71 1.49 21.69
C VAL A 140 5.07 2.21 22.89
N PRO A 141 5.66 2.28 24.10
CA PRO A 141 5.05 2.97 25.24
C PRO A 141 4.81 4.47 24.99
N THR A 142 5.66 5.09 24.17
CA THR A 142 5.58 6.52 23.83
C THR A 142 4.50 6.82 22.80
N PHE A 143 4.10 5.83 21.99
CA PHE A 143 3.11 5.98 20.94
C PHE A 143 1.66 5.92 21.44
N ASP A 144 0.75 6.45 20.62
CA ASP A 144 -0.70 6.31 20.78
C ASP A 144 -1.21 5.02 20.10
N ALA A 145 -2.44 4.62 20.41
CA ALA A 145 -3.01 3.35 19.92
C ALA A 145 -3.01 3.26 18.38
N GLU A 146 -3.28 4.37 17.70
CA GLU A 146 -3.27 4.44 16.23
C GLU A 146 -1.86 4.24 15.65
N SER A 147 -0.84 4.92 16.21
CA SER A 147 0.55 4.71 15.77
C SER A 147 1.06 3.31 16.10
N VAL A 148 0.63 2.71 17.21
CA VAL A 148 1.00 1.32 17.55
C VAL A 148 0.43 0.35 16.50
N ALA A 149 -0.84 0.49 16.12
CA ALA A 149 -1.44 -0.35 15.07
C ALA A 149 -0.71 -0.22 13.72
N LEU A 150 -0.31 1.00 13.36
CA LEU A 150 0.49 1.26 12.16
C LEU A 150 1.90 0.62 12.25
N LEU A 151 2.57 0.75 13.39
CA LEU A 151 3.89 0.15 13.62
C LEU A 151 3.81 -1.39 13.54
N GLU A 152 2.77 -2.01 14.07
CA GLU A 152 2.59 -3.46 13.97
C GLU A 152 2.45 -3.93 12.52
N SER A 153 1.66 -3.23 11.71
CA SER A 153 1.53 -3.55 10.29
C SER A 153 2.88 -3.50 9.54
N TYR A 154 3.79 -2.65 10.01
CA TYR A 154 5.16 -2.54 9.53
C TYR A 154 6.06 -3.66 10.03
N LEU A 155 6.03 -3.96 11.32
CA LEU A 155 6.80 -5.04 11.93
C LEU A 155 6.41 -6.41 11.34
N ASP A 156 5.14 -6.63 11.04
CA ASP A 156 4.65 -7.86 10.39
C ASP A 156 5.28 -8.14 9.05
N ARG A 157 5.45 -7.09 8.24
CA ARG A 157 6.04 -7.21 6.90
C ARG A 157 7.56 -7.29 6.96
N ARG A 158 8.19 -6.49 7.82
CA ARG A 158 9.66 -6.42 7.89
C ARG A 158 10.28 -7.56 8.69
N PHE A 159 9.58 -8.06 9.72
CA PHE A 159 10.10 -9.06 10.65
C PHE A 159 9.11 -10.20 10.89
N PRO A 160 8.70 -11.02 9.90
CA PRO A 160 7.58 -11.98 10.06
C PRO A 160 7.61 -12.89 11.31
N ALA A 161 8.79 -13.18 11.87
CA ALA A 161 8.98 -13.97 13.10
C ALA A 161 8.98 -13.15 14.41
N TRP A 162 8.81 -11.83 14.36
CA TRP A 162 8.83 -10.96 15.53
C TRP A 162 7.78 -11.36 16.57
N ARG A 163 6.63 -11.86 16.10
CA ARG A 163 5.57 -12.43 16.94
C ARG A 163 5.90 -13.80 17.54
N GLN A 164 6.60 -14.65 16.79
CA GLN A 164 6.93 -16.01 17.24
C GLN A 164 7.95 -15.99 18.39
N ASN A 165 8.89 -15.05 18.34
CA ASN A 165 9.93 -14.90 19.36
C ASN A 165 9.41 -14.45 20.74
N ALA A 166 8.14 -14.04 20.88
CA ALA A 166 7.54 -13.79 22.21
C ALA A 166 6.38 -14.74 22.56
N GLN A 167 5.91 -15.59 21.62
CA GLN A 167 4.88 -16.59 21.88
C GLN A 167 5.45 -17.93 22.37
N GLY A 168 6.76 -18.17 22.19
CA GLY A 168 7.44 -19.38 22.66
C GLY A 168 7.44 -19.60 24.17
N ASP A 169 7.15 -18.58 24.97
CA ASP A 169 7.28 -18.63 26.44
C ASP A 169 5.95 -18.72 27.21
N ALA A 170 4.79 -18.61 26.54
CA ALA A 170 3.48 -18.62 27.19
C ALA A 170 2.84 -20.02 27.38
N ALA A 171 3.36 -21.06 26.72
CA ALA A 171 2.76 -22.39 26.73
C ALA A 171 3.70 -23.47 27.31
N GLY A 172 3.72 -23.58 28.64
CA GLY A 172 3.88 -24.84 29.38
C GLY A 172 5.15 -25.69 29.21
N GLY A 173 6.01 -25.68 30.25
CA GLY A 173 6.55 -26.89 30.89
C GLY A 173 7.59 -27.76 30.16
N GLN A 174 8.81 -27.77 30.74
CA GLN A 174 9.87 -28.82 30.71
C GLN A 174 11.04 -28.70 29.71
N ARG A 175 12.19 -28.27 30.29
CA ARG A 175 13.61 -28.62 30.01
C ARG A 175 14.03 -28.99 28.57
N ARG A 176 14.73 -28.07 27.90
CA ARG A 176 16.20 -28.10 27.65
C ARG A 176 16.66 -26.80 26.96
N PRO A 177 17.93 -26.37 27.13
CA PRO A 177 18.35 -25.01 26.84
C PRO A 177 18.70 -24.84 25.36
N ALA A 178 17.89 -24.07 24.65
CA ALA A 178 18.35 -23.37 23.45
C ALA A 178 18.40 -21.88 23.82
N ALA A 179 19.60 -21.31 23.74
CA ALA A 179 19.87 -19.92 24.05
C ALA A 179 19.17 -19.00 23.03
N SER A 180 17.99 -18.50 23.40
CA SER A 180 17.32 -17.26 22.94
C SER A 180 15.87 -17.27 23.45
N GLY A 181 15.48 -16.75 24.61
CA GLY A 181 16.13 -16.04 25.70
C GLY A 181 14.99 -15.41 26.49
N LYS A 182 14.71 -15.89 27.72
CA LYS A 182 13.72 -15.30 28.63
C LYS A 182 13.85 -13.78 28.63
N MET A 183 12.73 -13.06 28.59
CA MET A 183 12.72 -11.60 28.67
C MET A 183 13.68 -11.11 29.74
N THR A 184 14.66 -10.31 29.32
CA THR A 184 15.68 -9.78 30.23
C THR A 184 15.06 -8.69 31.10
N THR A 185 15.64 -8.44 32.29
CA THR A 185 15.15 -7.38 33.17
C THR A 185 15.26 -6.01 32.48
N GLU A 186 16.32 -5.80 31.70
CA GLU A 186 16.55 -4.61 30.89
C GLU A 186 15.49 -4.44 29.79
N GLU A 187 15.15 -5.52 29.08
CA GLU A 187 14.09 -5.51 28.06
C GLU A 187 12.72 -5.26 28.70
N ALA A 188 12.45 -5.83 29.87
CA ALA A 188 11.20 -5.61 30.59
C ALA A 188 11.02 -4.15 31.04
N TYR A 189 12.10 -3.49 31.50
CA TYR A 189 12.09 -2.05 31.80
C TYR A 189 11.83 -1.22 30.54
N GLN A 190 12.43 -1.59 29.40
CA GLN A 190 12.22 -0.91 28.12
C GLN A 190 10.77 -1.04 27.62
N ILE A 191 10.19 -2.24 27.70
CA ILE A 191 8.80 -2.50 27.28
C ILE A 191 7.81 -1.69 28.11
N LEU A 192 8.04 -1.55 29.43
CA LEU A 192 7.19 -0.73 30.29
C LEU A 192 7.52 0.77 30.23
N GLY A 193 8.60 1.17 29.55
CA GLY A 193 9.05 2.57 29.49
C GLY A 193 9.53 3.10 30.85
N LEU A 194 10.13 2.24 31.67
CA LEU A 194 10.59 2.55 33.02
C LEU A 194 12.12 2.55 33.10
N GLN A 195 12.67 3.31 34.05
CA GLN A 195 14.11 3.25 34.33
C GLN A 195 14.46 2.02 35.18
N PRO A 196 15.69 1.47 35.02
CA PRO A 196 16.17 0.39 35.88
C PRO A 196 16.09 0.79 37.37
N GLY A 197 15.49 -0.08 38.19
CA GLY A 197 15.27 0.18 39.62
C GLY A 197 13.93 0.86 39.98
N ALA A 198 13.02 1.05 39.01
CA ALA A 198 11.67 1.54 39.28
C ALA A 198 10.91 0.65 40.29
N GLY A 199 10.14 1.25 41.19
CA GLY A 199 9.45 0.53 42.26
C GLY A 199 8.25 -0.29 41.77
N ARG A 200 7.74 -1.20 42.61
CA ARG A 200 6.54 -2.02 42.32
C ARG A 200 5.32 -1.19 41.91
N ASP A 201 5.14 -0.03 42.51
CA ASP A 201 4.03 0.87 42.22
C ASP A 201 4.18 1.51 40.83
N ASP A 202 5.40 1.85 40.42
CA ASP A 202 5.70 2.37 39.08
C ASP A 202 5.45 1.32 38.01
N ILE A 203 5.90 0.08 38.26
CA ILE A 203 5.67 -1.09 37.39
C ILE A 203 4.17 -1.31 37.17
N SER A 204 3.39 -1.29 38.25
CA SER A 204 1.94 -1.51 38.19
C SER A 204 1.19 -0.38 37.47
N ARG A 205 1.61 0.87 37.66
CA ARG A 205 1.04 2.03 36.95
C ARG A 205 1.35 2.00 35.46
N ALA A 206 2.61 1.77 35.10
CA ALA A 206 3.03 1.69 33.70
C ALA A 206 2.31 0.57 32.95
N HIS A 207 2.20 -0.61 33.57
CA HIS A 207 1.44 -1.75 33.05
C HIS A 207 -0.02 -1.40 32.78
N LYS A 208 -0.71 -0.76 33.73
CA LYS A 208 -2.12 -0.41 33.58
C LYS A 208 -2.36 0.62 32.46
N THR A 209 -1.45 1.60 32.32
CA THR A 209 -1.51 2.58 31.23
C THR A 209 -1.27 1.94 29.86
N LEU A 210 -0.28 1.04 29.75
CA LEU A 210 0.00 0.30 28.52
C LEU A 210 -1.14 -0.65 28.15
N MET A 211 -1.69 -1.41 29.11
CA MET A 211 -2.84 -2.29 28.87
C MET A 211 -4.07 -1.54 28.37
N LYS A 212 -4.32 -0.33 28.89
CA LYS A 212 -5.44 0.48 28.43
C LYS A 212 -5.29 0.91 26.97
N LYS A 213 -4.06 1.18 26.51
CA LYS A 213 -3.76 1.53 25.10
C LYS A 213 -3.76 0.32 24.17
N LEU A 214 -3.35 -0.84 24.68
CA LEU A 214 -3.20 -2.09 23.92
C LEU A 214 -4.44 -2.98 23.99
N HIS A 215 -5.53 -2.52 24.63
CA HIS A 215 -6.74 -3.32 24.80
C HIS A 215 -7.38 -3.63 23.43
N PRO A 216 -7.75 -4.90 23.17
CA PRO A 216 -8.34 -5.32 21.90
C PRO A 216 -9.63 -4.57 21.55
N ASP A 217 -10.38 -4.12 22.56
CA ASP A 217 -11.60 -3.33 22.37
C ASP A 217 -11.37 -1.92 21.77
N GLN A 218 -10.12 -1.43 21.73
CA GLN A 218 -9.74 -0.14 21.15
C GLN A 218 -8.84 -0.27 19.91
N GLY A 219 -8.83 -1.46 19.29
CA GLY A 219 -7.95 -1.76 18.15
C GLY A 219 -6.52 -2.12 18.57
N GLY A 220 -6.29 -2.40 19.85
CA GLY A 220 -5.01 -2.84 20.38
C GLY A 220 -4.73 -4.32 20.12
N SER A 221 -3.45 -4.68 20.18
CA SER A 221 -2.97 -6.01 19.80
C SER A 221 -2.86 -6.95 20.99
N ASN A 222 -3.57 -8.09 20.90
CA ASN A 222 -3.46 -9.19 21.87
C ASN A 222 -2.00 -9.62 22.09
N TYR A 223 -1.16 -9.50 21.06
CA TYR A 223 0.25 -9.88 21.13
C TYR A 223 1.08 -8.89 21.96
N LEU A 224 0.98 -7.58 21.71
CA LEU A 224 1.66 -6.57 22.53
C LEU A 224 1.13 -6.59 23.97
N ALA A 225 -0.15 -6.88 24.15
CA ALA A 225 -0.73 -7.05 25.46
C ALA A 225 -0.09 -8.22 26.23
N ALA A 226 0.13 -9.36 25.58
CA ALA A 226 0.84 -10.49 26.16
C ALA A 226 2.29 -10.13 26.54
N ARG A 227 3.00 -9.39 25.68
CA ARG A 227 4.39 -8.99 25.93
C ARG A 227 4.53 -7.99 27.09
N VAL A 228 3.59 -7.08 27.23
CA VAL A 228 3.55 -6.14 28.38
C VAL A 228 3.22 -6.88 29.69
N ASN A 229 2.40 -7.94 29.65
CA ASN A 229 2.18 -8.81 30.81
C ASN A 229 3.47 -9.55 31.21
N GLU A 230 4.19 -10.10 30.23
CA GLU A 230 5.48 -10.77 30.46
C GLU A 230 6.54 -9.85 31.08
N ALA A 231 6.61 -8.59 30.61
CA ALA A 231 7.51 -7.58 31.16
C ALA A 231 7.20 -7.29 32.64
N LYS A 232 5.92 -7.11 32.99
CA LYS A 232 5.50 -6.93 34.38
C LYS A 232 5.91 -8.13 35.24
N ASP A 233 5.62 -9.35 34.78
CA ASP A 233 5.89 -10.56 35.54
C ASP A 233 7.40 -10.77 35.76
N THR A 234 8.21 -10.41 34.78
CA THR A 234 9.68 -10.45 34.86
C THR A 234 10.21 -9.48 35.91
N LEU A 235 9.77 -8.21 35.91
CA LEU A 235 10.22 -7.22 36.90
C LEU A 235 9.72 -7.56 38.31
N LEU A 236 8.48 -8.02 38.45
CA LEU A 236 7.94 -8.43 39.76
C LEU A 236 8.66 -9.65 40.33
N ARG A 237 9.16 -10.57 39.47
CA ARG A 237 9.98 -11.70 39.90
C ARG A 237 11.34 -11.23 40.42
N THR A 238 11.98 -10.29 39.73
CA THR A 238 13.28 -9.72 40.17
C THR A 238 13.17 -8.96 41.49
N HIS A 239 12.06 -8.25 41.74
CA HIS A 239 11.84 -7.54 43.01
C HIS A 239 11.44 -8.43 44.21
N ASN A 240 11.11 -9.69 43.96
CA ASN A 240 10.75 -10.66 45.00
C ASN A 240 11.91 -11.62 45.36
N GLY A 241 13.05 -11.51 44.67
CA GLY A 241 14.23 -12.36 44.84
C GLY A 241 15.30 -11.74 45.72
#